data_AF-A0A9Q3V2Z6-F1
#
_entry.id   AF-A0A9Q3V2Z6-F1
#
_cell.length_a   1.000
_cell.length_b   1.000
_cell.length_c   1.000
_cell.angle_alpha   90.00
_cell.angle_beta   90.00
_cell.angle_gamma   90.00
#
_symmetry.space_group_name_H-M   'P 1'
#
loop_
_entity.id
_entity.type
_entity.pdbx_description
1 polymer ?
#
loop_
_entity_poly.entity_id
_entity_poly.type
_entity_poly.pdbx_seq_one_letter_code
_entity_poly.pdbx_strand_id
1 'polypeptide(L)'
;MKKQNLLRMDNVGIVVESLDKTIAFFLELGLELEGRSMVRGEWAGRVTGLGNQSVEIAMMATPDGNSRLELSRFINPKIIEDHRNAPVNALGYLRGLP
;
A
#
# COMPACT_ATOMS: atom_id res chain seq x y z
N MET A 1 -11.70 25.47 -19.51
CA MET A 1 -11.24 24.42 -18.56
C MET A 1 -10.27 25.03 -17.57
N LYS A 2 -10.42 24.77 -16.27
CA LYS A 2 -9.44 25.16 -15.23
C LYS A 2 -8.07 24.56 -15.58
N LYS A 3 -6.99 25.35 -15.43
CA LYS A 3 -5.61 24.84 -15.43
C LYS A 3 -5.48 23.86 -14.26
N GLN A 4 -5.55 22.56 -14.55
CA GLN A 4 -5.07 21.53 -13.64
C GLN A 4 -3.56 21.43 -13.88
N ASN A 5 -2.76 21.67 -12.83
CA ASN A 5 -1.32 21.50 -12.90
C ASN A 5 -0.96 20.22 -12.14
N LEU A 6 -0.82 19.11 -12.87
CA LEU A 6 -0.37 17.85 -12.28
C LEU A 6 1.11 18.00 -11.90
N LEU A 7 1.39 18.00 -10.60
CA LEU A 7 2.75 18.17 -10.09
C LEU A 7 3.57 16.90 -10.28
N ARG A 8 3.06 15.77 -9.75
CA ARG A 8 3.64 14.43 -9.87
C ARG A 8 2.65 13.38 -9.37
N MET A 9 2.99 12.12 -9.57
CA MET A 9 2.38 10.99 -8.88
C MET A 9 3.21 10.68 -7.62
N ASP A 10 2.66 10.91 -6.44
CA ASP A 10 3.44 10.77 -5.19
C ASP A 10 3.78 9.32 -4.85
N ASN A 11 2.81 8.40 -4.98
CA ASN A 11 3.00 6.98 -4.69
C ASN A 11 1.95 6.10 -5.37
N VAL A 12 2.18 4.79 -5.33
CA VAL A 12 1.17 3.74 -5.60
C VAL A 12 0.98 2.92 -4.33
N GLY A 13 -0.27 2.77 -3.88
CA GLY A 13 -0.63 2.02 -2.68
C GLY A 13 -0.86 0.53 -2.96
N ILE A 14 -0.29 -0.34 -2.12
CA ILE A 14 -0.48 -1.80 -2.15
C ILE A 14 -0.84 -2.27 -0.74
N VAL A 15 -2.02 -2.88 -0.59
CA VAL A 15 -2.37 -3.52 0.68
C VAL A 15 -1.71 -4.90 0.75
N VAL A 16 -1.15 -5.30 1.89
CA VAL A 16 -0.43 -6.57 2.04
C VAL A 16 -0.78 -7.27 3.33
N GLU A 17 -0.60 -8.59 3.35
CA GLU A 17 -0.80 -9.42 4.54
C GLU A 17 0.37 -9.27 5.53
N SER A 18 1.60 -9.20 5.02
CA SER A 18 2.82 -9.08 5.82
C SER A 18 3.71 -7.96 5.27
N LEU A 19 3.85 -6.88 6.04
CA LEU A 19 4.81 -5.83 5.70
C LEU A 19 6.23 -6.34 5.71
N ASP A 20 6.62 -7.18 6.67
CA ASP A 20 8.00 -7.65 6.79
C ASP A 20 8.44 -8.42 5.54
N LYS A 21 7.60 -9.36 5.07
CA LYS A 21 7.89 -10.12 3.84
C LYS A 21 7.93 -9.22 2.61
N THR A 22 6.96 -8.32 2.47
CA THR A 22 6.89 -7.45 1.28
C THR A 22 8.01 -6.42 1.26
N ILE A 23 8.38 -5.84 2.41
CA ILE A 23 9.53 -4.94 2.52
C ILE A 23 10.80 -5.69 2.12
N ALA A 24 11.03 -6.89 2.68
CA ALA A 24 12.20 -7.70 2.31
C ALA A 24 12.28 -7.95 0.81
N PHE A 25 11.17 -8.32 0.17
CA PHE A 25 11.09 -8.50 -1.27
C PHE A 25 11.48 -7.23 -2.05
N PHE A 26 10.94 -6.06 -1.71
CA PHE A 26 11.24 -4.83 -2.44
C PHE A 26 12.65 -4.29 -2.15
N LEU A 27 13.21 -4.57 -0.98
CA LEU A 27 14.62 -4.32 -0.69
C LEU A 27 15.53 -5.14 -1.63
N GLU A 28 15.20 -6.41 -1.89
CA GLU A 28 15.95 -7.25 -2.83
C GLU A 28 15.86 -6.75 -4.28
N LEU A 29 14.73 -6.13 -4.66
CA LEU A 29 14.59 -5.45 -5.96
C LEU A 29 15.32 -4.10 -6.03
N GLY A 30 15.90 -3.63 -4.93
CA GLY A 30 16.67 -2.39 -4.86
C GLY A 30 15.87 -1.15 -4.50
N LEU A 31 14.66 -1.27 -3.96
CA LEU A 31 13.98 -0.14 -3.33
C LEU A 31 14.53 0.07 -1.91
N GLU A 32 14.34 1.27 -1.38
CA GLU A 32 14.77 1.65 -0.04
C GLU A 32 13.56 1.90 0.86
N LEU A 33 13.63 1.46 2.12
CA LEU A 33 12.60 1.75 3.11
C LEU A 33 12.77 3.19 3.62
N GLU A 34 11.88 4.10 3.24
CA GLU A 34 11.89 5.49 3.73
C GLU A 34 11.34 5.60 5.16
N GLY A 35 10.39 4.74 5.53
CA GLY A 35 9.83 4.77 6.86
C GLY A 35 8.69 3.77 7.07
N ARG A 36 8.44 3.45 8.35
CA ARG A 36 7.35 2.58 8.80
C ARG A 36 6.64 3.21 9.98
N SER A 37 5.31 3.22 9.96
CA SER A 37 4.53 3.82 11.03
C SER A 37 3.16 3.15 11.22
N MET A 38 2.57 3.38 12.39
CA MET A 38 1.20 2.99 12.69
C MET A 38 0.26 4.17 12.45
N VAL A 39 -0.67 4.01 11.53
CA VAL A 39 -1.76 4.95 11.30
C VAL A 39 -2.98 4.48 12.08
N ARG A 40 -3.41 5.31 13.05
CA ARG A 40 -4.55 5.02 13.93
C ARG A 40 -5.52 6.19 13.99
N GLY A 41 -6.80 5.87 14.12
CA GLY A 41 -7.86 6.80 14.50
C GLY A 41 -8.83 7.17 13.37
N GLU A 42 -9.94 7.80 13.76
CA GLU A 42 -11.04 8.15 12.85
C GLU A 42 -10.62 9.02 11.66
N TRP A 43 -9.56 9.82 11.79
CA TRP A 43 -9.10 10.70 10.73
C TRP A 43 -8.65 9.91 9.49
N ALA A 44 -7.94 8.81 9.68
CA ALA A 44 -7.58 7.91 8.59
C ALA A 44 -8.86 7.26 8.03
N GLY A 45 -9.77 6.86 8.93
CA GLY A 45 -11.07 6.29 8.61
C GLY A 45 -11.95 7.10 7.67
N ARG A 46 -11.89 8.42 7.80
CA ARG A 46 -12.64 9.36 6.97
C ARG A 46 -12.14 9.40 5.53
N VAL A 47 -10.85 9.10 5.30
CA VAL A 47 -10.27 9.03 3.95
C VAL A 47 -10.64 7.73 3.24
N THR A 48 -10.71 6.62 3.99
CA THR A 48 -11.02 5.29 3.45
C THR A 48 -12.51 4.93 3.50
N GLY A 49 -13.33 5.67 4.24
CA GLY A 49 -14.73 5.35 4.52
C GLY A 49 -14.93 4.23 5.55
N LEU A 50 -13.86 3.71 6.15
CA LEU A 50 -13.90 2.54 7.04
C LEU A 50 -14.05 2.86 8.54
N GLY A 51 -14.22 4.14 8.92
CA GLY A 51 -14.37 4.53 10.32
C GLY A 51 -13.12 4.26 11.17
N ASN A 52 -13.23 3.71 12.38
CA ASN A 52 -12.04 3.46 13.20
C ASN A 52 -11.14 2.37 12.59
N GLN A 53 -10.00 2.81 12.03
CA GLN A 53 -9.00 1.91 11.44
C GLN A 53 -7.66 1.94 12.17
N SER A 54 -6.98 0.81 12.14
CA SER A 54 -5.60 0.62 12.54
C SER A 54 -4.87 -0.04 11.37
N VAL A 55 -4.00 0.73 10.72
CA VAL A 55 -3.22 0.30 9.56
C VAL A 55 -1.76 0.53 9.87
N GLU A 56 -0.94 -0.46 9.59
CA GLU A 56 0.50 -0.31 9.58
C GLU A 56 0.94 0.02 8.16
N ILE A 57 1.77 1.04 7.99
CA ILE A 57 2.21 1.50 6.66
C ILE A 57 3.73 1.49 6.60
N ALA A 58 4.27 1.09 5.45
CA ALA A 58 5.67 1.27 5.10
C ALA A 58 5.78 1.95 3.72
N MET A 59 6.63 2.98 3.62
CA MET A 59 6.90 3.66 2.37
C MET A 59 8.22 3.15 1.79
N MET A 60 8.19 2.66 0.56
CA MET A 60 9.36 2.23 -0.18
C MET A 60 9.63 3.23 -1.30
N ALA A 61 10.89 3.64 -1.52
CA ALA A 61 11.26 4.54 -2.61
C ALA A 61 12.21 3.87 -3.60
N THR A 62 12.14 4.28 -4.85
CA THR A 62 13.16 3.94 -5.86
C THR A 62 14.45 4.72 -5.59
N PRO A 63 15.63 4.18 -5.93
CA PRO A 63 16.92 4.86 -5.70
C PRO A 63 17.05 6.24 -6.37
N ASP A 64 16.28 6.48 -7.44
CA ASP A 64 16.23 7.77 -8.13
C ASP A 64 15.34 8.81 -7.42
N GLY A 65 14.65 8.42 -6.35
CA GLY A 65 13.78 9.27 -5.51
C GLY A 65 12.45 9.68 -6.14
N ASN A 66 12.17 9.26 -7.38
CA ASN A 66 11.06 9.76 -8.18
C ASN A 66 9.75 9.00 -7.94
N SER A 67 9.82 7.75 -7.50
CA SER A 67 8.67 6.87 -7.32
C SER A 67 8.64 6.26 -5.93
N ARG A 68 7.43 6.03 -5.42
CA ARG A 68 7.21 5.39 -4.11
C ARG A 68 6.12 4.35 -4.16
N LEU A 69 6.29 3.30 -3.37
CA LEU A 69 5.26 2.31 -3.06
C LEU A 69 4.84 2.48 -1.60
N GLU A 70 3.55 2.68 -1.38
CA GLU A 70 2.96 2.71 -0.03
C GLU A 70 2.40 1.32 0.29
N LEU A 71 3.08 0.57 1.16
CA LEU A 71 2.65 -0.75 1.61
C LEU A 71 1.77 -0.60 2.85
N SER A 72 0.55 -1.14 2.81
CA SER A 72 -0.43 -1.00 3.90
C SER A 72 -0.89 -2.36 4.43
N ARG A 73 -0.78 -2.61 5.72
CA ARG A 73 -1.36 -3.79 6.39
C ARG A 73 -2.49 -3.37 7.32
N PHE A 74 -3.70 -3.82 6.99
CA PHE A 74 -4.88 -3.57 7.82
C PHE A 74 -4.90 -4.53 9.00
N ILE A 75 -4.85 -3.97 10.21
CA ILE A 75 -5.00 -4.72 11.46
C ILE A 75 -6.47 -4.73 11.88
N ASN A 76 -7.15 -3.59 11.74
CA ASN A 76 -8.58 -3.45 11.98
C ASN A 76 -9.18 -2.34 11.08
N PRO A 77 -10.34 -2.53 10.44
CA PRO A 77 -11.03 -3.81 10.26
C PRO A 77 -10.17 -4.83 9.51
N LYS A 78 -10.43 -6.12 9.72
CA LYS A 78 -9.75 -7.18 8.95
C LYS A 78 -10.14 -7.09 7.48
N ILE A 79 -9.23 -7.52 6.60
CA ILE A 79 -9.44 -7.59 5.16
C ILE A 79 -10.69 -8.44 4.88
N ILE A 80 -11.60 -7.92 4.05
CA ILE A 80 -12.95 -8.48 3.85
C ILE A 80 -12.98 -9.57 2.77
N GLU A 81 -11.97 -9.66 1.89
CA GLU A 81 -11.92 -10.65 0.81
C GLU A 81 -10.49 -11.11 0.51
N ASP A 82 -10.33 -12.43 0.32
CA ASP A 82 -9.06 -13.08 -0.01
C ASP A 82 -9.10 -13.65 -1.43
N HIS A 83 -8.48 -12.93 -2.36
CA HIS A 83 -8.42 -13.30 -3.78
C HIS A 83 -7.15 -14.09 -4.15
N ARG A 84 -6.35 -14.56 -3.17
CA ARG A 84 -5.12 -15.33 -3.47
C ARG A 84 -5.38 -16.59 -4.31
N ASN A 85 -6.61 -17.12 -4.23
CA ASN A 85 -7.03 -18.30 -4.99
C ASN A 85 -7.76 -17.95 -6.30
N ALA A 86 -7.88 -16.67 -6.65
CA ALA A 86 -8.47 -16.28 -7.92
C ALA A 86 -7.56 -16.72 -9.09
N PRO A 87 -8.12 -17.20 -10.20
CA PRO A 87 -7.32 -17.52 -11.38
C PRO A 87 -6.60 -16.25 -11.87
N VAL A 88 -5.41 -16.42 -12.44
CA VAL A 88 -4.52 -15.31 -12.84
C VAL A 88 -5.12 -14.32 -13.85
N ASN A 89 -6.20 -14.73 -14.53
CA ASN A 89 -6.93 -13.92 -15.50
C ASN A 89 -8.29 -13.40 -14.97
N ALA A 90 -8.54 -13.45 -13.65
CA ALA A 90 -9.73 -12.87 -13.06
C ALA A 90 -9.67 -11.33 -13.08
N LEU A 91 -10.79 -10.70 -13.43
CA LEU A 91 -10.98 -9.27 -13.22
C LEU A 91 -11.03 -8.99 -11.72
N GLY A 92 -10.03 -8.31 -11.19
CA GLY A 92 -9.89 -8.08 -9.75
C GLY A 92 -8.42 -8.01 -9.32
N TYR A 93 -8.17 -7.81 -8.04
CA TYR A 93 -6.83 -7.60 -7.47
C TYR A 93 -6.07 -8.92 -7.30
N LEU A 94 -5.29 -9.33 -8.31
CA LEU A 94 -4.28 -10.39 -8.17
C LEU A 94 -3.06 -9.85 -7.38
N ARG A 95 -2.97 -10.16 -6.09
CA ARG A 95 -1.73 -9.94 -5.29
C ARG A 95 -0.96 -11.25 -5.20
N GLY A 96 -0.06 -11.46 -6.16
CA GLY A 96 0.91 -12.55 -6.12
C GLY A 96 2.32 -11.99 -6.27
N LEU A 97 3.00 -11.78 -5.15
CA LEU A 97 4.42 -12.10 -5.07
C LEU A 97 4.51 -13.30 -4.11
N PRO A 98 5.23 -14.36 -4.50
CA PRO A 98 5.24 -15.65 -3.79
C PRO A 98 5.67 -15.54 -2.31
#